data_AF-A0A7R9R0K0-F1
#
_entry.id   AF-A0A7R9R0K0-F1
#
_cell.length_a   1.000
_cell.length_b   1.000
_cell.length_c   1.000
_cell.angle_alpha   90.00
_cell.angle_beta   90.00
_cell.angle_gamma   90.00
#
_symmetry.space_group_name_H-M   'P 1'
#
loop_
_entity.id
_entity.type
_entity.pdbx_description
1 polymer ?
#
loop_
_entity_poly.entity_id
_entity_poly.type
_entity_poly.pdbx_seq_one_letter_code
_entity_poly.pdbx_strand_id
1 'polypeptide(L)'
;FTFNAGPIALAVNFFTPIDPTDLKRLSLPASYISVSAWSLDSDTHEIQVYLDASAEWISGDSNEEVVWNMKEIKGNKTIITGDMRLKNPQIFEENNESSQWGRFKFFTDSMVTHEANGCEGMRSKFVKNGRLDNTIDQKFRKINDNWPGFGYARTMTARPLNGRAP
;
A
#
# COMPACT_ATOMS: atom_id res chain seq x y z
N PHE A 1 2.78 9.26 13.39
CA PHE A 1 2.56 8.37 14.55
C PHE A 1 3.84 7.59 14.82
N THR A 2 4.18 7.33 16.08
CA THR A 2 5.38 6.56 16.45
C THR A 2 4.98 5.38 17.34
N PHE A 3 5.48 4.20 17.01
CA PHE A 3 5.22 2.95 17.71
C PHE A 3 6.52 2.34 18.20
N ASN A 4 6.50 1.67 19.35
CA ASN A 4 7.62 0.85 19.81
C ASN A 4 7.38 -0.60 19.40
N ALA A 5 8.36 -1.20 18.73
CA ALA A 5 8.38 -2.61 18.34
C ALA A 5 9.67 -3.23 18.89
N GLY A 6 9.60 -3.76 20.12
CA GLY A 6 10.79 -4.21 20.85
C GLY A 6 11.79 -3.06 21.03
N PRO A 7 13.08 -3.23 20.65
CA PRO A 7 14.10 -2.19 20.74
C PRO A 7 14.03 -1.15 19.60
N ILE A 8 12.95 -1.12 18.81
CA ILE A 8 12.81 -0.24 17.64
C ILE A 8 11.71 0.78 17.88
N ALA A 9 11.95 2.02 17.47
CA ALA A 9 10.88 2.98 17.25
C ALA A 9 10.58 3.07 15.74
N LEU A 10 9.32 2.89 15.39
CA LEU A 10 8.77 2.91 14.05
C LEU A 10 7.90 4.16 13.89
N ALA A 11 8.30 5.11 13.06
CA ALA A 11 7.48 6.24 12.68
C ALA A 11 6.72 5.95 11.37
N VAL A 12 5.41 6.14 11.42
CA VAL A 12 4.53 6.12 10.24
C VAL A 12 3.91 7.50 10.09
N ASN A 13 4.22 8.17 8.99
CA ASN A 13 3.71 9.50 8.67
C ASN A 13 2.71 9.40 7.52
N PHE A 14 1.53 10.00 7.74
CA PHE A 14 0.48 10.13 6.75
C PHE A 14 0.38 11.60 6.39
N PHE A 15 0.49 11.94 5.11
CA PHE A 15 0.32 13.32 4.68
C PHE A 15 -0.28 13.42 3.29
N THR A 16 -1.06 14.47 3.08
CA THR A 16 -1.56 14.89 1.78
C THR A 16 -0.86 16.21 1.46
N PRO A 17 0.06 16.24 0.47
CA PRO A 17 0.80 17.44 0.17
C PRO A 17 -0.14 18.51 -0.36
N ILE A 18 -0.29 19.58 0.42
CA ILE A 18 -0.90 20.82 -0.01
C ILE A 18 0.21 21.75 -0.51
N ASP A 19 0.28 21.95 -1.82
CA ASP A 19 1.16 22.95 -2.42
C ASP A 19 0.30 24.09 -2.96
N PRO A 20 0.27 25.26 -2.30
CA PRO A 20 -0.57 26.38 -2.73
C PRO A 20 -0.11 26.98 -4.07
N THR A 21 1.08 26.60 -4.55
CA THR A 21 1.63 27.06 -5.84
C THR A 21 1.48 26.03 -6.96
N ASP A 22 1.14 24.78 -6.65
CA ASP A 22 0.88 23.71 -7.62
C ASP A 22 -0.56 23.21 -7.49
N LEU A 23 -1.48 23.92 -8.17
CA LEU A 23 -2.90 23.58 -8.21
C LEU A 23 -3.17 22.16 -8.74
N LYS A 24 -2.28 21.60 -9.57
CA LYS A 24 -2.45 20.23 -10.07
C LYS A 24 -2.23 19.24 -8.94
N ARG A 25 -1.14 19.39 -8.17
CA ARG A 25 -0.89 18.55 -6.99
C ARG A 25 -1.97 18.72 -5.93
N LEU A 26 -2.44 19.95 -5.74
CA LEU A 26 -3.54 20.24 -4.81
C LEU A 26 -4.85 19.56 -5.20
N SER A 27 -5.07 19.33 -6.50
CA SER A 27 -6.29 18.70 -7.02
C SER A 27 -6.22 17.17 -7.05
N LEU A 28 -5.10 16.55 -6.65
CA LEU A 28 -4.98 15.09 -6.64
C LEU A 28 -5.57 14.52 -5.35
N PRO A 29 -6.56 13.60 -5.44
CA PRO A 29 -7.02 12.84 -4.29
C PRO A 29 -5.99 11.75 -3.95
N ALA A 30 -4.83 12.17 -3.42
CA ALA A 30 -3.70 11.32 -3.11
C ALA A 30 -3.21 11.54 -1.68
N SER A 31 -2.83 10.45 -1.03
CA SER A 31 -2.19 10.46 0.29
C SER A 31 -0.88 9.71 0.22
N TYR A 32 0.08 10.16 1.01
CA TYR A 32 1.41 9.56 1.10
C TYR A 32 1.58 8.93 2.48
N ILE A 33 2.20 7.76 2.47
CA ILE A 33 2.62 7.05 3.66
C ILE A 33 4.12 6.93 3.60
N SER A 34 4.83 7.42 4.60
CA SER A 34 6.25 7.16 4.78
C SER A 34 6.49 6.42 6.09
N VAL A 35 7.39 5.46 6.03
CA VAL A 35 7.77 4.63 7.17
C VAL A 35 9.26 4.82 7.41
N SER A 36 9.62 5.14 8.65
CA SER A 36 10.99 5.29 9.13
C SER A 36 11.17 4.47 10.40
N ALA A 37 12.37 3.95 10.63
CA ALA A 37 12.66 3.19 11.84
C ALA A 37 14.08 3.47 12.36
N TRP A 38 14.22 3.48 13.68
CA TRP A 38 15.50 3.64 14.35
C TRP A 38 15.59 2.75 15.59
N SER A 39 16.84 2.41 15.92
CA SER A 39 17.15 1.61 17.11
C SER A 39 17.11 2.47 18.38
N LEU A 40 16.63 1.87 19.47
CA LEU A 40 16.55 2.43 20.81
C LEU A 40 17.58 1.81 21.78
N ASP A 41 18.30 0.76 21.37
CA ASP A 41 19.24 0.00 22.23
C ASP A 41 20.71 0.12 21.80
N SER A 42 21.01 0.98 20.82
CA SER A 42 22.35 1.17 20.22
C SER A 42 22.82 0.05 19.30
N ASP A 43 22.03 -1.00 19.10
CA ASP A 43 22.31 -2.05 18.11
C ASP A 43 21.66 -1.75 16.77
N THR A 44 22.17 -2.37 15.70
CA THR A 44 21.53 -2.31 14.37
C THR A 44 20.58 -3.48 14.23
N HIS A 45 19.35 -3.20 13.80
CA HIS A 45 18.31 -4.22 13.67
C HIS A 45 17.78 -4.29 12.24
N GLU A 46 17.42 -5.49 11.83
CA GLU A 46 16.61 -5.71 10.64
C GLU A 46 15.14 -5.75 11.04
N ILE A 47 14.32 -4.98 10.33
CA ILE A 47 12.87 -4.97 10.51
C ILE A 47 12.16 -5.24 9.20
N GLN A 48 10.94 -5.74 9.29
CA GLN A 48 10.08 -6.01 8.14
C GLN A 48 8.79 -5.21 8.31
N VAL A 49 8.41 -4.48 7.27
CA VAL A 49 7.20 -3.67 7.22
C VAL A 49 6.29 -4.20 6.12
N TYR A 50 5.00 -4.33 6.43
CA TYR A 50 3.96 -4.74 5.50
C TYR A 50 2.82 -3.73 5.49
N LEU A 51 2.30 -3.45 4.31
CA LEU A 51 1.12 -2.63 4.11
C LEU A 51 0.27 -3.24 2.99
N ASP A 52 -1.04 -3.31 3.19
CA ASP A 52 -1.98 -3.73 2.17
C ASP A 52 -3.22 -2.84 2.09
N ALA A 53 -3.89 -2.92 0.95
CA ALA A 53 -5.17 -2.28 0.69
C ALA A 53 -6.05 -3.22 -0.13
N SER A 54 -7.26 -3.49 0.37
CA SER A 54 -8.25 -4.37 -0.25
C SER A 54 -9.09 -3.66 -1.31
N ALA A 55 -9.87 -4.43 -2.06
CA ALA A 55 -10.85 -3.94 -3.02
C ALA A 55 -12.06 -3.23 -2.40
N GLU A 56 -12.17 -3.21 -1.08
CA GLU A 56 -13.22 -2.48 -0.35
C GLU A 56 -13.13 -0.97 -0.60
N TRP A 57 -11.96 -0.46 -1.01
CA TRP A 57 -11.78 0.94 -1.42
C TRP A 57 -12.46 1.31 -2.75
N ILE A 58 -12.99 0.33 -3.49
CA ILE A 58 -13.51 0.54 -4.85
C ILE A 58 -15.02 0.84 -4.87
N SER A 59 -15.79 0.21 -3.99
CA SER A 59 -17.24 0.30 -3.98
C SER A 59 -17.79 0.03 -2.59
N GLY A 60 -18.91 0.68 -2.27
CA GLY A 60 -19.70 0.41 -1.07
C GLY A 60 -20.55 -0.87 -1.14
N ASP A 61 -20.53 -1.60 -2.26
CA ASP A 61 -21.10 -2.95 -2.38
C ASP A 61 -20.01 -3.99 -2.64
N SER A 62 -19.79 -4.86 -1.66
CA SER A 62 -18.78 -5.91 -1.72
C SER A 62 -19.13 -7.06 -2.68
N ASN A 63 -20.35 -7.10 -3.24
CA ASN A 63 -20.76 -8.09 -4.24
C ASN A 63 -20.33 -7.74 -5.68
N GLU A 64 -19.81 -6.54 -5.88
CA GLU A 64 -19.32 -6.07 -7.17
C GLU A 64 -18.03 -6.78 -7.58
N GLU A 65 -17.88 -7.04 -8.88
CA GLU A 65 -16.68 -7.65 -9.45
C GLU A 65 -15.62 -6.57 -9.73
N VAL A 66 -14.39 -6.81 -9.26
CA VAL A 66 -13.25 -5.92 -9.48
C VAL A 66 -12.23 -6.54 -10.42
N VAL A 67 -11.60 -5.68 -11.20
CA VAL A 67 -10.44 -6.01 -12.01
C VAL A 67 -9.24 -5.22 -11.52
N TRP A 68 -8.08 -5.85 -11.53
CA TRP A 68 -6.85 -5.21 -11.07
C TRP A 68 -5.68 -5.52 -11.97
N ASN A 69 -4.63 -4.73 -11.83
CA ASN A 69 -3.37 -4.98 -12.47
C ASN A 69 -2.25 -4.37 -11.62
N MET A 70 -1.12 -5.09 -11.53
CA MET A 70 0.09 -4.58 -10.90
C MET A 70 1.23 -4.56 -11.94
N LYS A 71 2.01 -3.48 -11.98
CA LYS A 71 3.10 -3.29 -12.96
C LYS A 71 4.31 -2.66 -12.32
N GLU A 72 5.48 -3.10 -12.75
CA GLU A 72 6.73 -2.39 -12.60
C GLU A 72 6.90 -1.39 -13.77
N ILE A 73 7.05 -0.11 -13.44
CA ILE A 73 7.30 0.95 -14.42
C ILE A 73 8.75 1.40 -14.27
N LYS A 74 9.52 1.27 -15.35
CA LYS A 74 10.94 1.67 -15.42
C LYS A 74 11.06 3.09 -15.96
N GLY A 75 11.85 3.91 -15.28
CA GLY A 75 12.19 5.29 -15.65
C GLY A 75 13.46 5.72 -14.91
N ASN A 76 13.59 7.00 -14.54
CA ASN A 76 14.69 7.48 -13.69
C ASN A 76 14.71 6.80 -12.31
N LYS A 77 13.53 6.37 -11.85
CA LYS A 77 13.34 5.45 -10.71
C LYS A 77 12.35 4.39 -11.13
N THR A 78 12.54 3.17 -10.66
CA THR A 78 11.59 2.08 -10.88
C THR A 78 10.52 2.10 -9.79
N ILE A 79 9.26 2.08 -10.21
CA ILE A 79 8.07 2.17 -9.34
C ILE A 79 7.23 0.90 -9.53
N ILE A 80 6.74 0.33 -8.44
CA ILE A 80 5.71 -0.72 -8.45
C ILE A 80 4.34 -0.06 -8.29
N THR A 81 3.41 -0.43 -9.16
CA THR A 81 2.09 0.20 -9.27
C THR A 81 1.00 -0.85 -9.14
N GLY A 82 0.02 -0.64 -8.27
CA GLY A 82 -1.25 -1.34 -8.22
C GLY A 82 -2.36 -0.44 -8.74
N ASP A 83 -3.25 -0.97 -9.57
CA ASP A 83 -4.41 -0.27 -10.14
C ASP A 83 -5.62 -1.20 -10.13
N MET A 84 -6.68 -0.79 -9.45
CA MET A 84 -7.91 -1.56 -9.28
C MET A 84 -9.14 -0.70 -9.54
N ARG A 85 -10.18 -1.32 -10.09
CA ARG A 85 -11.46 -0.70 -10.43
C ARG A 85 -12.57 -1.74 -10.51
N LEU A 86 -13.82 -1.28 -10.52
CA LEU A 86 -14.96 -2.13 -10.91
C LEU A 86 -14.77 -2.65 -12.34
N LYS A 87 -15.19 -3.89 -12.57
CA LYS A 87 -15.23 -4.50 -13.91
C LYS A 87 -16.18 -3.72 -14.82
N ASN A 88 -17.37 -3.39 -14.30
CA ASN A 88 -18.45 -2.70 -15.00
C ASN A 88 -18.76 -1.35 -14.32
N PRO A 89 -17.90 -0.33 -14.47
CA PRO A 89 -18.11 0.96 -13.81
C PRO A 89 -19.37 1.67 -14.33
N GLN A 90 -20.12 2.30 -13.42
CA GLN A 90 -21.29 3.12 -13.73
C GLN A 90 -20.95 4.61 -13.50
N ILE A 91 -20.86 5.38 -14.58
CA ILE A 91 -20.42 6.77 -14.53
C ILE A 91 -21.51 7.65 -13.90
N PHE A 92 -21.12 8.52 -12.97
CA PHE A 92 -22.01 9.40 -12.19
C PHE A 92 -23.00 8.67 -11.28
N GLU A 93 -22.78 7.38 -11.02
CA GLU A 93 -23.52 6.63 -10.02
C GLU A 93 -22.70 6.43 -8.75
N GLU A 94 -23.43 6.25 -7.65
CA GLU A 94 -22.90 5.96 -6.32
C GLU A 94 -23.69 4.82 -5.70
N ASN A 95 -23.01 4.03 -4.86
CA ASN A 95 -23.60 3.01 -4.02
C ASN A 95 -22.99 3.14 -2.62
N ASN A 96 -23.81 3.28 -1.58
CA ASN A 96 -23.38 3.55 -0.21
C ASN A 96 -22.31 4.66 -0.14
N GLU A 97 -22.62 5.83 -0.71
CA GLU A 97 -21.75 7.02 -0.71
C GLU A 97 -20.40 6.82 -1.43
N SER A 98 -20.25 5.74 -2.20
CA SER A 98 -19.05 5.42 -2.96
C SER A 98 -19.33 5.44 -4.46
N SER A 99 -18.54 6.24 -5.19
CA SER A 99 -18.56 6.29 -6.65
C SER A 99 -18.40 4.91 -7.29
N GLN A 100 -19.28 4.57 -8.23
CA GLN A 100 -19.22 3.33 -9.01
C GLN A 100 -18.34 3.42 -10.26
N TRP A 101 -17.49 4.45 -10.36
CA TRP A 101 -16.64 4.71 -11.53
C TRP A 101 -15.20 5.09 -11.17
N GLY A 102 -14.87 5.04 -9.88
CA GLY A 102 -13.54 5.34 -9.35
C GLY A 102 -12.48 4.27 -9.63
N ARG A 103 -11.23 4.62 -9.31
CA ARG A 103 -10.09 3.70 -9.32
C ARG A 103 -9.26 3.89 -8.06
N PHE A 104 -8.84 2.81 -7.45
CA PHE A 104 -7.82 2.84 -6.40
C PHE A 104 -6.46 2.56 -7.02
N LYS A 105 -5.47 3.39 -6.66
CA LYS A 105 -4.10 3.25 -7.14
C LYS A 105 -3.15 3.29 -5.95
N PHE A 106 -2.21 2.35 -5.92
CA PHE A 106 -1.25 2.21 -4.84
C PHE A 106 0.16 2.09 -5.43
N PHE A 107 1.09 2.89 -4.94
CA PHE A 107 2.42 3.04 -5.54
C PHE A 107 3.50 2.96 -4.48
N THR A 108 4.63 2.38 -4.83
CA THR A 108 5.84 2.41 -4.01
C THR A 108 7.09 2.26 -4.89
N ASP A 109 8.26 2.47 -4.30
CA ASP A 109 9.53 2.18 -4.95
C ASP A 109 9.69 0.67 -5.22
N SER A 110 10.74 0.31 -5.96
CA SER A 110 11.05 -1.09 -6.33
C SER A 110 11.80 -1.86 -5.25
N MET A 111 12.04 -1.29 -4.06
CA MET A 111 12.74 -1.96 -2.96
C MET A 111 11.77 -2.79 -2.09
N VAL A 112 10.63 -3.19 -2.64
CA VAL A 112 9.60 -3.98 -1.96
C VAL A 112 9.43 -5.33 -2.65
N THR A 113 9.03 -6.34 -1.88
CA THR A 113 8.28 -7.47 -2.44
C THR A 113 6.80 -7.11 -2.52
N HIS A 114 6.10 -7.60 -3.53
CA HIS A 114 4.72 -7.19 -3.82
C HIS A 114 3.83 -8.39 -4.15
N GLU A 115 2.52 -8.23 -3.98
CA GLU A 115 1.56 -9.21 -4.46
C GLU A 115 0.21 -8.54 -4.76
N ALA A 116 -0.50 -9.04 -5.78
CA ALA A 116 -1.92 -8.77 -5.98
C ALA A 116 -2.69 -10.07 -5.79
N ASN A 117 -3.33 -10.24 -4.64
CA ASN A 117 -4.03 -11.47 -4.25
C ASN A 117 -4.97 -11.17 -3.07
N GLY A 118 -5.56 -12.20 -2.45
CA GLY A 118 -6.36 -12.02 -1.26
C GLY A 118 -5.53 -11.55 -0.05
N CYS A 119 -6.03 -10.53 0.63
CA CYS A 119 -5.35 -9.88 1.77
C CYS A 119 -4.96 -10.85 2.88
N GLU A 120 -5.83 -11.79 3.26
CA GLU A 120 -5.53 -12.78 4.31
C GLU A 120 -4.34 -13.68 3.93
N GLY A 121 -4.30 -14.15 2.68
CA GLY A 121 -3.20 -14.94 2.15
C GLY A 121 -1.88 -14.16 2.15
N MET A 122 -1.91 -12.90 1.70
CA MET A 122 -0.73 -12.03 1.70
C MET A 122 -0.21 -11.75 3.12
N ARG A 123 -1.10 -11.45 4.08
CA ARG A 123 -0.74 -11.27 5.49
C ARG A 123 -0.13 -12.54 6.08
N SER A 124 -0.72 -13.70 5.81
CA SER A 124 -0.21 -15.00 6.27
C SER A 124 1.20 -15.29 5.72
N LYS A 125 1.46 -14.98 4.45
CA LYS A 125 2.79 -15.08 3.85
C LYS A 125 3.78 -14.14 4.50
N PHE A 126 3.40 -12.90 4.75
CA PHE A 126 4.25 -11.93 5.43
C PHE A 126 4.60 -12.39 6.84
N VAL A 127 3.62 -12.85 7.64
CA VAL A 127 3.87 -13.38 8.99
C VAL A 127 4.82 -14.58 8.96
N LYS A 128 4.69 -15.46 7.97
CA LYS A 128 5.50 -16.68 7.86
C LYS A 128 6.91 -16.41 7.35
N ASN A 129 7.06 -15.52 6.37
CA ASN A 129 8.27 -15.41 5.55
C ASN A 129 8.96 -14.03 5.66
N GLY A 130 8.29 -13.03 6.24
CA GLY A 130 8.74 -11.65 6.27
C GLY A 130 8.66 -10.90 4.93
N ARG A 131 8.11 -11.53 3.90
CA ARG A 131 8.06 -11.04 2.51
C ARG A 131 6.90 -11.66 1.72
N LEU A 132 6.62 -11.06 0.56
CA LEU A 132 5.65 -11.56 -0.43
C LEU A 132 6.34 -12.28 -1.59
N ASP A 133 5.54 -12.93 -2.44
CA ASP A 133 6.06 -13.83 -3.48
C ASP A 133 6.32 -13.15 -4.84
N ASN A 134 6.05 -11.85 -4.99
CA ASN A 134 6.15 -11.14 -6.28
C ASN A 134 5.24 -11.76 -7.35
N THR A 135 4.00 -12.04 -6.98
CA THR A 135 3.00 -12.66 -7.87
C THR A 135 1.78 -11.78 -8.04
N ILE A 136 1.08 -11.96 -9.15
CA ILE A 136 -0.13 -11.20 -9.50
C ILE A 136 -1.19 -12.21 -9.89
N ASP A 137 -2.19 -12.40 -9.03
CA ASP A 137 -3.36 -13.20 -9.34
C ASP A 137 -4.10 -12.58 -10.55
N GLN A 138 -4.39 -13.41 -11.55
CA GLN A 138 -5.12 -13.00 -12.76
C GLN A 138 -6.61 -13.37 -12.69
N LYS A 139 -7.06 -14.01 -11.60
CA LYS A 139 -8.45 -14.41 -11.40
C LYS A 139 -9.25 -13.28 -10.77
N PHE A 140 -9.78 -12.40 -11.61
CA PHE A 140 -10.72 -11.35 -11.19
C PHE A 140 -11.98 -11.95 -10.55
N ARG A 141 -12.47 -11.28 -9.51
CA ARG A 141 -13.55 -11.78 -8.65
C ARG A 141 -14.24 -10.63 -7.90
N LYS A 142 -15.26 -10.99 -7.12
CA LYS A 142 -15.98 -10.05 -6.26
C LYS A 142 -15.10 -9.51 -5.14
N ILE A 143 -15.42 -8.33 -4.64
CA ILE A 143 -14.70 -7.71 -3.51
C ILE A 143 -14.72 -8.63 -2.28
N ASN A 144 -15.86 -9.25 -1.96
CA ASN A 144 -15.98 -10.18 -0.83
C ASN A 144 -15.47 -11.61 -1.11
N ASP A 145 -15.03 -11.91 -2.33
CA ASP A 145 -14.43 -13.20 -2.66
C ASP A 145 -12.92 -13.15 -2.44
N ASN A 146 -12.47 -13.66 -1.28
CA ASN A 146 -11.08 -13.64 -0.85
C ASN A 146 -10.46 -12.23 -0.85
N TRP A 147 -11.24 -11.17 -0.61
CA TRP A 147 -10.79 -9.79 -0.37
C TRP A 147 -9.56 -9.39 -1.21
N PRO A 148 -9.67 -9.38 -2.56
CA PRO A 148 -8.53 -9.12 -3.41
C PRO A 148 -7.98 -7.73 -3.11
N GLY A 149 -6.66 -7.59 -3.18
CA GLY A 149 -6.00 -6.33 -2.85
C GLY A 149 -4.56 -6.30 -3.32
N PHE A 150 -3.86 -5.25 -2.92
CA PHE A 150 -2.43 -5.09 -3.15
C PHE A 150 -1.69 -5.13 -1.82
N GLY A 151 -0.62 -5.92 -1.75
CA GLY A 151 0.29 -5.97 -0.63
C GLY A 151 1.70 -5.55 -1.04
N TYR A 152 2.36 -4.81 -0.15
CA TYR A 152 3.77 -4.49 -0.25
C TYR A 152 4.48 -4.86 1.05
N ALA A 153 5.63 -5.52 0.95
CA ALA A 153 6.48 -5.83 2.09
C ALA A 153 7.92 -5.39 1.83
N ARG A 154 8.57 -4.81 2.83
CA ARG A 154 9.95 -4.33 2.76
C ARG A 154 10.73 -4.69 4.00
N THR A 155 11.93 -5.24 3.79
CA THR A 155 12.96 -5.31 4.82
C THR A 155 13.71 -3.98 4.89
N MET A 156 13.88 -3.45 6.10
CA MET A 156 14.58 -2.19 6.37
C MET A 156 15.60 -2.38 7.48
N THR A 157 16.63 -1.54 7.48
CA THR A 157 17.63 -1.50 8.57
C THR A 157 17.31 -0.33 9.49
N ALA A 158 17.05 -0.62 10.77
CA ALA A 158 16.92 0.37 11.82
C ALA A 158 18.28 0.57 12.50
N ARG A 159 18.83 1.78 12.38
CA ARG A 159 20.13 2.15 12.97
C ARG A 159 19.93 3.05 14.19
N PRO A 160 20.89 3.08 15.13
CA PRO A 160 20.87 4.04 16.23
C PRO A 160 20.91 5.48 15.71
N LEU A 161 20.20 6.40 16.39
CA LEU A 161 20.11 7.79 15.97
C LEU A 161 21.44 8.57 16.11
N ASN A 162 22.41 8.12 16.92
CA ASN A 162 23.74 8.73 17.07
C ASN A 162 23.72 10.28 17.11
N GLY A 163 22.78 10.87 17.85
CA GLY A 163 22.64 12.33 17.99
C GLY A 163 21.91 13.05 16.84
N ARG A 164 21.31 12.31 15.88
CA ARG A 164 20.41 12.88 14.86
C ARG A 164 18.98 12.90 15.38
N ALA A 165 18.27 14.00 15.15
CA ALA A 165 16.84 14.05 15.40
C ALA A 165 16.10 13.09 14.44
N PRO A 166 15.02 12.42 14.88
CA PRO A 166 14.18 11.57 14.05
C PRO A 166 13.43 12.36 12.96
#